data_AF-A0A523PXJ4-F1
#
_entry.id   AF-A0A523PXJ4-F1
#
_cell.length_a   1.000
_cell.length_b   1.000
_cell.length_c   1.000
_cell.angle_alpha   90.00
_cell.angle_beta   90.00
_cell.angle_gamma   90.00
#
_symmetry.space_group_name_H-M   'P 1'
#
loop_
_entity.id
_entity.type
_entity.pdbx_description
1 polymer ?
#
loop_
_entity_poly.entity_id
_entity_poly.type
_entity_poly.pdbx_seq_one_letter_code
_entity_poly.pdbx_strand_id
1 'polypeptide(L)'
;MKEIKDILKNISHRTWGLPNRKWSYYQQWNDALFLHWKVEESELQKFTPSNLPIDKFQGESWVSIVAFSMEKIRPRNLPSISWISNFAEINVRTYLTKDNKPGVYFLNIEAQKNISTFIAKKLSGLPYEKAEMTRGEKDNLKHFSSYNKKKNFRFESKFRLGKELTEKSELDIVGNLSNLVIRNDEKFNEIFSMATVMGKQGRPTEIDFSKELVLAVILPETDFETSVMPVSVQKGENGKITLIYQKVVGQKQSYVSKPSFIVVLENEDILDIEFVEL
;
A
#
# COMPACT_ATOMS: atom_id res chain seq x y z
N MET A 1 19.29 7.93 12.36
CA MET A 1 18.51 6.68 12.21
C MET A 1 17.25 6.82 13.03
N LYS A 2 16.05 6.63 12.46
CA LYS A 2 14.84 6.52 13.28
C LYS A 2 14.99 5.34 14.25
N GLU A 3 14.68 5.53 15.51
CA GLU A 3 14.69 4.43 16.48
C GLU A 3 13.61 3.41 16.07
N ILE A 4 13.81 2.12 16.37
CA ILE A 4 12.79 1.08 16.09
C ILE A 4 11.45 1.47 16.76
N LYS A 5 11.50 2.14 17.91
CA LYS A 5 10.33 2.69 18.60
C LYS A 5 9.54 3.68 17.73
N ASP A 6 10.22 4.53 16.96
CA ASP A 6 9.56 5.51 16.09
C ASP A 6 8.92 4.84 14.87
N ILE A 7 9.56 3.79 14.34
CA ILE A 7 9.00 2.99 13.24
C ILE A 7 7.70 2.33 13.71
N LEU A 8 7.68 1.77 14.91
CA LEU A 8 6.49 1.09 15.46
C LEU A 8 5.34 2.04 15.80
N LYS A 9 5.60 3.34 15.97
CA LYS A 9 4.55 4.37 16.11
C LYS A 9 3.91 4.73 14.77
N ASN A 10 4.61 4.53 13.66
CA ASN A 10 4.08 4.82 12.33
C ASN A 10 3.25 3.64 11.83
N ILE A 11 1.93 3.70 12.04
CA ILE A 11 0.98 2.64 11.66
C ILE A 11 -0.10 3.10 10.67
N SER A 12 -0.09 4.38 10.26
CA SER A 12 -1.12 4.95 9.37
C SER A 12 -1.20 4.28 8.00
N HIS A 13 -0.13 3.63 7.56
CA HIS A 13 -0.07 2.87 6.31
C HIS A 13 -0.72 1.47 6.40
N ARG A 14 -1.17 1.05 7.59
CA ARG A 14 -1.74 -0.28 7.80
C ARG A 14 -3.27 -0.21 7.76
N THR A 15 -3.88 -1.15 7.06
CA THR A 15 -5.35 -1.32 7.06
C THR A 15 -5.84 -2.21 8.21
N TRP A 16 -4.95 -2.69 9.09
CA TRP A 16 -5.29 -3.40 10.33
C TRP A 16 -4.24 -3.22 11.42
N GLY A 17 -4.68 -3.37 12.67
CA GLY A 17 -3.85 -3.21 13.86
C GLY A 17 -2.61 -4.09 13.89
N LEU A 18 -1.61 -3.68 14.67
CA LEU A 18 -0.44 -4.50 14.94
C LEU A 18 -0.86 -5.77 15.71
N PRO A 19 -0.24 -6.93 15.44
CA PRO A 19 -0.53 -8.12 16.22
C PRO A 19 -0.09 -7.93 17.68
N ASN A 20 -0.82 -8.51 18.63
CA ASN A 20 -0.48 -8.47 20.06
C ASN A 20 0.70 -9.41 20.40
N ARG A 21 1.83 -9.19 19.74
CA ARG A 21 3.08 -9.92 19.96
C ARG A 21 4.27 -9.02 19.70
N LYS A 22 5.39 -9.39 20.32
CA LYS A 22 6.69 -8.75 20.10
C LYS A 22 7.17 -8.99 18.66
N TRP A 23 7.77 -7.97 18.05
CA TRP A 23 8.46 -8.13 16.76
C TRP A 23 9.63 -9.14 16.88
N SER A 24 9.90 -9.88 15.81
CA SER A 24 10.86 -10.99 15.81
C SER A 24 12.20 -10.65 15.16
N TYR A 25 12.20 -9.85 14.10
CA TYR A 25 13.40 -9.43 13.37
C TYR A 25 13.23 -8.04 12.75
N TYR A 26 14.35 -7.42 12.41
CA TYR A 26 14.42 -6.13 11.73
C TYR A 26 15.06 -6.33 10.35
N GLN A 27 14.62 -5.56 9.35
CA GLN A 27 15.23 -5.50 8.02
C GLN A 27 14.98 -4.13 7.38
N GLN A 28 15.83 -3.75 6.42
CA GLN A 28 15.68 -2.57 5.56
C GLN A 28 15.69 -3.00 4.10
N TRP A 29 14.81 -2.41 3.29
CA TRP A 29 14.77 -2.61 1.85
C TRP A 29 15.21 -1.30 1.20
N ASN A 30 16.41 -1.28 0.64
CA ASN A 30 17.03 -0.09 0.06
C ASN A 30 17.19 -0.25 -1.45
N ASP A 31 17.19 0.89 -2.15
CA ASP A 31 17.28 0.97 -3.61
C ASP A 31 16.33 -0.02 -4.31
N ALA A 32 15.04 0.02 -3.99
CA ALA A 32 14.09 -0.94 -4.54
C ALA A 32 13.69 -0.57 -5.98
N LEU A 33 13.76 -1.56 -6.88
CA LEU A 33 13.24 -1.50 -8.23
C LEU A 33 11.93 -2.29 -8.27
N PHE A 34 10.83 -1.61 -8.55
CA PHE A 34 9.51 -2.20 -8.70
C PHE A 34 9.13 -2.23 -10.18
N LEU A 35 8.74 -3.40 -10.67
CA LEU A 35 8.23 -3.59 -12.03
C LEU A 35 6.92 -4.38 -11.94
N HIS A 36 5.88 -3.90 -12.59
CA HIS A 36 4.52 -4.43 -12.50
C HIS A 36 3.97 -4.74 -13.89
N TRP A 37 3.30 -5.89 -14.01
CA TRP A 37 2.59 -6.28 -15.23
C TRP A 37 1.18 -6.71 -14.89
N LYS A 38 0.20 -6.16 -15.62
CA LYS A 38 -1.17 -6.65 -15.63
C LYS A 38 -1.17 -8.04 -16.27
N VAL A 39 -1.91 -8.97 -15.67
CA VAL A 39 -2.06 -10.34 -16.16
C VAL A 39 -3.51 -10.78 -16.09
N GLU A 40 -3.89 -11.78 -16.89
CA GLU A 40 -5.18 -12.42 -16.72
C GLU A 40 -5.27 -13.15 -15.37
N GLU A 41 -6.39 -12.95 -14.67
CA GLU A 41 -6.65 -13.59 -13.39
C GLU A 41 -6.71 -15.11 -13.50
N SER A 42 -7.33 -15.63 -14.56
CA SER A 42 -7.43 -17.07 -14.88
C SER A 42 -6.07 -17.74 -15.00
N GLU A 43 -5.10 -17.08 -15.65
CA GLU A 43 -3.73 -17.57 -15.79
C GLU A 43 -2.96 -17.49 -14.47
N LEU A 44 -3.12 -16.38 -13.74
CA LEU A 44 -2.47 -16.17 -12.45
C LEU A 44 -2.94 -17.18 -11.40
N GLN A 45 -4.22 -17.52 -11.39
CA GLN A 45 -4.83 -18.43 -10.42
C GLN A 45 -4.21 -19.84 -10.47
N LYS A 46 -3.60 -20.23 -11.60
CA LYS A 46 -2.87 -21.51 -11.73
C LYS A 46 -1.63 -21.59 -10.85
N PHE A 47 -1.11 -20.45 -10.39
CA PHE A 47 0.10 -20.35 -9.59
C PHE A 47 -0.16 -19.94 -8.14
N THR A 48 -1.42 -19.69 -7.77
CA THR A 48 -1.82 -19.27 -6.43
C THR A 48 -2.76 -20.31 -5.79
N PRO A 49 -2.89 -20.34 -4.45
CA PRO A 49 -3.83 -21.24 -3.79
C PRO A 49 -5.27 -20.93 -4.20
N SER A 50 -6.04 -21.95 -4.57
CA SER A 50 -7.43 -21.79 -5.01
C SER A 50 -8.37 -21.25 -3.93
N ASN A 51 -7.99 -21.36 -2.66
CA ASN A 51 -8.75 -20.89 -1.51
C ASN A 51 -8.41 -19.46 -1.09
N LEU A 52 -7.55 -18.76 -1.83
CA LEU A 52 -7.18 -17.36 -1.56
C LEU A 52 -7.52 -16.49 -2.77
N PRO A 53 -8.48 -15.57 -2.65
CA PRO A 53 -8.81 -14.63 -3.72
C PRO A 53 -7.62 -13.78 -4.15
N ILE A 54 -7.51 -13.54 -5.46
CA ILE A 54 -6.54 -12.58 -6.01
C ILE A 54 -6.97 -11.16 -5.62
N ASP A 55 -6.01 -10.40 -5.08
CA ASP A 55 -6.20 -9.00 -4.76
C ASP A 55 -6.05 -8.17 -6.05
N LYS A 56 -7.01 -7.30 -6.30
CA LYS A 56 -7.14 -6.54 -7.54
C LYS A 56 -6.92 -5.07 -7.28
N PHE A 57 -6.11 -4.45 -8.13
CA PHE A 57 -5.97 -3.00 -8.17
C PHE A 57 -6.66 -2.47 -9.42
N GLN A 58 -7.64 -1.58 -9.24
CA GLN A 58 -8.50 -1.05 -10.30
C GLN A 58 -9.18 -2.17 -11.13
N GLY A 59 -9.63 -3.24 -10.45
CA GLY A 59 -10.27 -4.39 -11.10
C GLY A 59 -9.31 -5.35 -11.80
N GLU A 60 -8.01 -5.05 -11.82
CA GLU A 60 -7.00 -5.80 -12.55
C GLU A 60 -6.09 -6.62 -11.64
N SER A 61 -5.60 -7.74 -12.17
CA SER A 61 -4.66 -8.63 -11.49
C SER A 61 -3.22 -8.33 -11.90
N TRP A 62 -2.29 -8.43 -10.95
CA TRP A 62 -0.91 -7.98 -11.15
C TRP A 62 0.12 -9.00 -10.69
N VAL A 63 1.19 -9.12 -11.48
CA VAL A 63 2.45 -9.75 -11.08
C VAL A 63 3.51 -8.67 -10.98
N SER A 64 4.41 -8.79 -10.02
CA SER A 64 5.48 -7.83 -9.81
C SER A 64 6.83 -8.53 -9.64
N ILE A 65 7.85 -7.91 -10.21
CA ILE A 65 9.24 -8.19 -9.90
C ILE A 65 9.75 -7.05 -9.03
N VAL A 66 10.26 -7.38 -7.85
CA VAL A 66 10.89 -6.40 -6.96
C VAL A 66 12.32 -6.83 -6.67
N ALA A 67 13.28 -6.02 -7.11
CA ALA A 67 14.71 -6.21 -6.89
C ALA A 67 15.24 -5.12 -5.96
N PHE A 68 15.92 -5.50 -4.87
CA PHE A 68 16.33 -4.53 -3.86
C PHE A 68 17.54 -5.01 -3.04
N SER A 69 18.12 -4.07 -2.30
CA SER A 69 19.17 -4.33 -1.33
C SER A 69 18.52 -4.63 0.01
N MET A 70 18.60 -5.88 0.46
CA MET A 70 18.28 -6.25 1.83
C MET A 70 19.42 -5.81 2.73
N GLU A 71 19.14 -5.02 3.76
CA GLU A 71 20.14 -4.52 4.69
C GLU A 71 19.74 -4.69 6.15
N LYS A 72 20.76 -4.88 7.00
CA LYS A 72 20.65 -4.98 8.46
C LYS A 72 19.66 -6.05 8.94
N ILE A 73 19.42 -7.11 8.15
CA ILE A 73 18.54 -8.19 8.60
C ILE A 73 19.13 -8.84 9.85
N ARG A 74 18.34 -8.88 10.93
CA ARG A 74 18.78 -9.45 12.21
C ARG A 74 17.59 -9.82 13.11
N PRO A 75 17.69 -10.89 13.91
CA PRO A 75 16.75 -11.15 14.99
C PRO A 75 16.70 -10.01 15.99
N ARG A 76 15.58 -9.92 16.71
CA ARG A 76 15.42 -8.97 17.81
C ARG A 76 16.55 -9.09 18.83
N ASN A 77 17.08 -7.95 19.25
CA ASN A 77 18.18 -7.80 20.22
C ASN A 77 19.58 -8.27 19.76
N LEU A 78 19.75 -8.78 18.54
CA LEU A 78 21.07 -9.14 18.00
C LEU A 78 21.62 -8.03 17.10
N PRO A 79 22.95 -7.83 17.03
CA PRO A 79 23.55 -6.86 16.11
C PRO A 79 23.41 -7.30 14.65
N SER A 80 23.42 -6.35 13.70
CA SER A 80 23.54 -6.65 12.27
C SER A 80 25.01 -6.93 11.93
N ILE A 81 25.28 -8.04 11.26
CA ILE A 81 26.62 -8.43 10.83
C ILE A 81 26.67 -8.32 9.31
N SER A 82 27.31 -7.29 8.77
CA SER A 82 27.16 -6.85 7.36
C SER A 82 27.31 -7.96 6.31
N TRP A 83 28.26 -8.88 6.49
CA TRP A 83 28.49 -9.96 5.51
C TRP A 83 27.36 -11.01 5.46
N ILE A 84 26.52 -11.09 6.50
CA ILE A 84 25.34 -11.96 6.58
C ILE A 84 24.05 -11.16 6.38
N SER A 85 23.98 -9.98 7.01
CA SER A 85 22.80 -9.13 7.11
C SER A 85 22.53 -8.27 5.87
N ASN A 86 23.48 -8.17 4.93
CA ASN A 86 23.34 -7.36 3.73
C ASN A 86 23.52 -8.21 2.47
N PHE A 87 22.55 -8.18 1.55
CA PHE A 87 22.57 -8.93 0.29
C PHE A 87 21.52 -8.40 -0.70
N ALA A 88 21.70 -8.70 -1.98
CA ALA A 88 20.66 -8.47 -2.99
C ALA A 88 19.55 -9.53 -2.90
N GLU A 89 18.31 -9.10 -3.08
CA GLU A 89 17.12 -9.96 -3.17
C GLU A 89 16.30 -9.57 -4.41
N ILE A 90 15.70 -10.58 -5.05
CA ILE A 90 14.65 -10.39 -6.06
C ILE A 90 13.47 -11.29 -5.71
N ASN A 91 12.26 -10.75 -5.78
CA ASN A 91 11.04 -11.55 -5.68
C ASN A 91 10.14 -11.34 -6.89
N VAL A 92 9.55 -12.46 -7.34
CA VAL A 92 8.40 -12.50 -8.24
C VAL A 92 7.19 -12.77 -7.38
N ARG A 93 6.22 -11.86 -7.41
CA ARG A 93 5.10 -11.90 -6.47
C ARG A 93 3.80 -11.47 -7.12
N THR A 94 2.72 -11.86 -6.48
CA THR A 94 1.38 -11.36 -6.75
C THR A 94 0.70 -11.01 -5.43
N TYR A 95 -0.56 -10.57 -5.50
CA TYR A 95 -1.30 -10.02 -4.39
C TYR A 95 -2.55 -10.88 -4.16
N LEU A 96 -2.75 -11.29 -2.91
CA LEU A 96 -3.89 -12.11 -2.50
C LEU A 96 -4.52 -11.49 -1.27
N THR A 97 -5.81 -11.73 -1.07
CA THR A 97 -6.54 -11.28 0.11
C THR A 97 -6.95 -12.47 0.97
N LYS A 98 -6.75 -12.35 2.28
CA LYS A 98 -7.22 -13.34 3.26
C LYS A 98 -7.96 -12.63 4.38
N ASP A 99 -9.22 -12.98 4.62
CA ASP A 99 -10.06 -12.36 5.66
C ASP A 99 -10.06 -10.82 5.56
N ASN A 100 -10.23 -10.29 4.33
CA ASN A 100 -10.13 -8.86 3.99
C ASN A 100 -8.77 -8.20 4.31
N LYS A 101 -7.72 -8.99 4.51
CA LYS A 101 -6.35 -8.49 4.69
C LYS A 101 -5.55 -8.71 3.41
N PRO A 102 -5.18 -7.64 2.68
CA PRO A 102 -4.31 -7.76 1.52
C PRO A 102 -2.93 -8.28 1.93
N GLY A 103 -2.34 -9.07 1.07
CA GLY A 103 -1.08 -9.74 1.31
C GLY A 103 -0.28 -9.96 0.04
N VAL A 104 1.02 -10.17 0.21
CA VAL A 104 1.93 -10.51 -0.88
C VAL A 104 2.10 -12.03 -0.90
N TYR A 105 1.90 -12.62 -2.07
CA TYR A 105 2.17 -14.02 -2.35
C TYR A 105 3.42 -14.14 -3.24
N PHE A 106 4.41 -14.87 -2.75
CA PHE A 106 5.68 -15.05 -3.47
C PHE A 106 5.57 -16.23 -4.43
N LEU A 107 5.55 -15.94 -5.73
CA LEU A 107 5.68 -16.95 -6.80
C LEU A 107 7.11 -17.49 -6.85
N ASN A 108 8.08 -16.60 -6.59
CA ASN A 108 9.49 -16.94 -6.47
C ASN A 108 10.20 -15.90 -5.60
N ILE A 109 11.18 -16.33 -4.82
CA ILE A 109 11.97 -15.44 -3.96
C ILE A 109 13.42 -15.92 -3.94
N GLU A 110 14.33 -15.07 -4.39
CA GLU A 110 15.74 -15.41 -4.55
C GLU A 110 16.61 -14.43 -3.79
N ALA A 111 17.69 -14.91 -3.19
CA ALA A 111 18.67 -14.08 -2.52
C ALA A 111 20.12 -14.43 -2.92
N GLN A 112 21.00 -13.42 -2.84
CA GLN A 112 22.39 -13.51 -3.29
C GLN A 112 23.28 -14.44 -2.46
N LYS A 113 22.97 -14.74 -1.19
CA LYS A 113 23.91 -15.44 -0.29
C LYS A 113 23.29 -16.70 0.32
N ASN A 114 24.04 -17.81 0.33
CA ASN A 114 23.58 -19.12 0.86
C ASN A 114 23.27 -19.08 2.37
N ILE A 115 24.08 -18.38 3.15
CA ILE A 115 23.87 -18.24 4.60
C ILE A 115 22.64 -17.36 4.86
N SER A 116 22.46 -16.33 4.04
CA SER A 116 21.30 -15.44 4.12
C SER A 116 20.00 -16.11 3.66
N THR A 117 20.03 -16.96 2.63
CA THR A 117 18.86 -17.78 2.24
C THR A 117 18.46 -18.73 3.36
N PHE A 118 19.42 -19.36 4.05
CA PHE A 118 19.14 -20.23 5.20
C PHE A 118 18.50 -19.46 6.37
N ILE A 119 19.07 -18.31 6.75
CA ILE A 119 18.55 -17.47 7.84
C ILE A 119 17.18 -16.90 7.47
N ALA A 120 17.03 -16.35 6.26
CA ALA A 120 15.77 -15.80 5.79
C ALA A 120 14.68 -16.87 5.74
N LYS A 121 14.98 -18.07 5.24
CA LYS A 121 14.07 -19.22 5.27
C LYS A 121 13.69 -19.63 6.69
N LYS A 122 14.66 -19.70 7.61
CA LYS A 122 14.42 -20.01 9.04
C LYS A 122 13.57 -18.95 9.75
N LEU A 123 13.76 -17.66 9.45
CA LEU A 123 13.06 -16.55 10.13
C LEU A 123 11.69 -16.25 9.54
N SER A 124 11.54 -16.33 8.21
CA SER A 124 10.32 -15.95 7.50
C SER A 124 9.42 -17.12 7.13
N GLY A 125 9.96 -18.36 7.07
CA GLY A 125 9.26 -19.52 6.53
C GLY A 125 9.09 -19.50 5.01
N LEU A 126 9.64 -18.49 4.31
CA LEU A 126 9.48 -18.31 2.87
C LEU A 126 10.44 -19.20 2.06
N PRO A 127 10.05 -19.60 0.84
CA PRO A 127 10.80 -20.54 0.00
C PRO A 127 12.00 -19.87 -0.71
N TYR A 128 12.92 -19.30 0.07
CA TYR A 128 14.14 -18.66 -0.44
C TYR A 128 15.00 -19.62 -1.25
N GLU A 129 15.34 -19.19 -2.46
CA GLU A 129 16.29 -19.85 -3.35
C GLU A 129 17.56 -19.01 -3.53
N LYS A 130 18.65 -19.70 -3.85
CA LYS A 130 19.91 -19.03 -4.13
C LYS A 130 19.94 -18.59 -5.60
N ALA A 131 20.32 -17.34 -5.83
CA ALA A 131 20.72 -16.86 -7.14
C ALA A 131 22.07 -16.15 -7.08
N GLU A 132 22.75 -16.05 -8.22
CA GLU A 132 23.91 -15.18 -8.41
C GLU A 132 23.40 -13.80 -8.76
N MET A 133 23.81 -12.78 -7.98
CA MET A 133 23.33 -11.43 -8.19
C MET A 133 24.46 -10.42 -8.17
N THR A 134 24.39 -9.46 -9.07
CA THR A 134 25.29 -8.31 -9.15
C THR A 134 24.47 -7.04 -9.19
N ARG A 135 24.94 -6.04 -8.46
CA ARG A 135 24.34 -4.72 -8.41
C ARG A 135 25.45 -3.69 -8.32
N GLY A 136 25.28 -2.57 -8.99
CA GLY A 136 26.21 -1.46 -8.90
C GLY A 136 25.73 -0.24 -9.67
N GLU A 137 26.59 0.75 -9.71
CA GLU A 137 26.34 2.02 -10.38
C GLU A 137 27.63 2.50 -11.04
N LYS A 138 27.52 2.98 -12.27
CA LYS A 138 28.62 3.60 -13.01
C LYS A 138 28.06 4.69 -13.91
N ASP A 139 28.65 5.88 -13.89
CA ASP A 139 28.25 7.01 -14.74
C ASP A 139 26.74 7.33 -14.64
N ASN A 140 26.23 7.39 -13.40
CA ASN A 140 24.80 7.56 -13.05
C ASN A 140 23.85 6.49 -13.63
N LEU A 141 24.39 5.37 -14.13
CA LEU A 141 23.64 4.22 -14.59
C LEU A 141 23.72 3.12 -13.53
N LYS A 142 22.60 2.88 -12.86
CA LYS A 142 22.43 1.76 -11.94
C LYS A 142 22.17 0.49 -12.75
N HIS A 143 22.68 -0.64 -12.27
CA HIS A 143 22.42 -1.95 -12.84
C HIS A 143 22.10 -2.97 -11.76
N PHE A 144 21.27 -3.96 -12.12
CA PHE A 144 20.99 -5.13 -11.32
C PHE A 144 20.87 -6.34 -12.24
N SER A 145 21.53 -7.45 -11.88
CA SER A 145 21.35 -8.74 -12.54
C SER A 145 21.15 -9.86 -11.53
N SER A 146 20.33 -10.85 -11.91
CA SER A 146 20.13 -12.10 -11.18
C SER A 146 20.18 -13.29 -12.14
N TYR A 147 20.81 -14.38 -11.70
CA TYR A 147 20.79 -15.68 -12.36
C TYR A 147 20.55 -16.81 -11.35
N ASN A 148 19.38 -17.44 -11.44
CA ASN A 148 19.06 -18.66 -10.71
C ASN A 148 19.37 -19.87 -11.59
N LYS A 149 20.51 -20.51 -11.33
CA LYS A 149 20.97 -21.70 -12.08
C LYS A 149 19.99 -22.87 -12.03
N LYS A 150 19.30 -23.07 -10.91
CA LYS A 150 18.42 -24.23 -10.71
C LYS A 150 17.18 -24.15 -11.60
N LYS A 151 16.58 -22.96 -11.73
CA LYS A 151 15.38 -22.72 -12.55
C LYS A 151 15.70 -22.13 -13.92
N ASN A 152 16.96 -21.82 -14.18
CA ASN A 152 17.43 -21.05 -15.34
C ASN A 152 16.73 -19.68 -15.49
N PHE A 153 16.32 -19.07 -14.37
CA PHE A 153 15.73 -17.72 -14.39
C PHE A 153 16.82 -16.67 -14.49
N ARG A 154 16.57 -15.65 -15.31
CA ARG A 154 17.48 -14.54 -15.56
C ARG A 154 16.73 -13.23 -15.51
N PHE A 155 17.34 -12.23 -14.89
CA PHE A 155 16.84 -10.86 -14.90
C PHE A 155 18.04 -9.91 -15.01
N GLU A 156 17.94 -8.91 -15.89
CA GLU A 156 18.91 -7.83 -16.01
C GLU A 156 18.15 -6.52 -16.16
N SER A 157 18.63 -5.48 -15.48
CA SER A 157 18.12 -4.13 -15.61
C SER A 157 19.25 -3.12 -15.58
N LYS A 158 19.07 -2.03 -16.34
CA LYS A 158 19.91 -0.83 -16.33
C LYS A 158 18.98 0.37 -16.32
N PHE A 159 19.17 1.28 -15.39
CA PHE A 159 18.28 2.43 -15.22
C PHE A 159 19.02 3.64 -14.66
N ARG A 160 18.48 4.82 -14.92
CA ARG A 160 18.91 6.08 -14.30
C ARG A 160 17.79 6.56 -13.40
N LEU A 161 18.15 7.18 -12.28
CA LEU A 161 17.16 7.82 -11.44
C LEU A 161 16.68 9.11 -12.12
N GLY A 162 15.36 9.28 -12.17
CA GLY A 162 14.74 10.54 -12.58
C GLY A 162 14.73 11.56 -11.44
N LYS A 163 13.93 12.62 -11.61
CA LYS A 163 13.65 13.57 -10.53
C LYS A 163 12.98 12.85 -9.36
N GLU A 164 13.37 13.21 -8.14
CA GLU A 164 12.69 12.76 -6.93
C GLU A 164 11.21 13.16 -6.98
N LEU A 165 10.34 12.21 -6.66
CA LEU A 165 8.91 12.44 -6.51
C LEU A 165 8.66 12.96 -5.09
N THR A 166 8.21 14.21 -4.99
CA THR A 166 7.84 14.84 -3.71
C THR A 166 6.38 14.61 -3.35
N GLU A 167 5.56 14.28 -4.35
CA GLU A 167 4.14 13.99 -4.22
C GLU A 167 3.91 12.51 -4.48
N LYS A 168 3.06 11.89 -3.65
CA LYS A 168 2.67 10.50 -3.82
C LYS A 168 1.60 10.39 -4.90
N SER A 169 1.79 9.49 -5.84
CA SER A 169 0.72 9.12 -6.77
C SER A 169 -0.34 8.26 -6.07
N GLU A 170 -1.50 8.05 -6.72
CA GLU A 170 -2.52 7.11 -6.22
C GLU A 170 -1.96 5.68 -6.01
N LEU A 171 -0.89 5.32 -6.74
CA LEU A 171 -0.20 4.03 -6.58
C LEU A 171 0.67 3.97 -5.30
N ASP A 172 1.13 5.12 -4.81
CA ASP A 172 2.01 5.25 -3.63
C ASP A 172 1.21 5.40 -2.33
N ILE A 173 -0.10 5.65 -2.44
CA ILE A 173 -1.03 5.72 -1.33
C ILE A 173 -1.57 4.30 -1.09
N VAL A 174 -0.93 3.58 -0.18
CA VAL A 174 -1.47 2.31 0.33
C VAL A 174 -2.70 2.63 1.16
N GLY A 175 -3.86 2.35 0.59
CA GLY A 175 -5.15 2.65 1.18
C GLY A 175 -6.05 3.22 0.11
N ASN A 176 -7.14 2.53 -0.15
CA ASN A 176 -8.26 3.06 -0.91
C ASN A 176 -8.54 4.46 -0.33
N LEU A 177 -8.57 5.53 -1.14
CA LEU A 177 -8.97 6.89 -0.73
C LEU A 177 -10.45 6.93 -0.24
N SER A 178 -11.02 5.77 0.04
CA SER A 178 -12.44 5.54 0.21
C SER A 178 -12.98 6.09 1.50
N ASN A 179 -12.17 6.32 2.54
CA ASN A 179 -12.62 6.84 3.82
C ASN A 179 -11.53 7.71 4.46
N LEU A 180 -11.70 9.03 4.41
CA LEU A 180 -10.71 10.01 4.84
C LEU A 180 -11.26 10.89 5.95
N VAL A 181 -10.41 11.16 6.95
CA VAL A 181 -10.65 12.19 7.98
C VAL A 181 -9.68 13.33 7.70
N ILE A 182 -10.20 14.47 7.27
CA ILE A 182 -9.43 15.63 6.84
C ILE A 182 -9.59 16.72 7.89
N ARG A 183 -8.47 17.26 8.39
CA ARG A 183 -8.43 18.19 9.53
C ARG A 183 -7.76 19.53 9.19
N ASN A 184 -7.36 19.72 7.95
CA ASN A 184 -6.78 20.97 7.48
C ASN A 184 -7.15 21.22 6.02
N ASP A 185 -7.00 22.48 5.65
CA ASP A 185 -7.26 23.03 4.33
C ASP A 185 -6.29 22.51 3.28
N GLU A 186 -5.01 22.38 3.61
CA GLU A 186 -3.98 21.84 2.70
C GLU A 186 -4.39 20.45 2.17
N LYS A 187 -4.76 19.54 3.07
CA LYS A 187 -5.17 18.17 2.69
C LYS A 187 -6.51 18.15 1.97
N PHE A 188 -7.45 19.02 2.35
CA PHE A 188 -8.73 19.14 1.65
C PHE A 188 -8.53 19.58 0.20
N ASN A 189 -7.71 20.61 -0.01
CA ASN A 189 -7.41 21.17 -1.33
C ASN A 189 -6.61 20.20 -2.21
N GLU A 190 -5.71 19.40 -1.63
CA GLU A 190 -5.00 18.32 -2.33
C GLU A 190 -5.98 17.32 -2.96
N ILE A 191 -7.06 16.99 -2.26
CA ILE A 191 -8.01 15.94 -2.67
C ILE A 191 -9.12 16.47 -3.57
N PHE A 192 -9.71 17.62 -3.22
CA PHE A 192 -10.93 18.12 -3.85
C PHE A 192 -10.72 19.36 -4.74
N SER A 193 -9.48 19.88 -4.82
CA SER A 193 -9.13 21.16 -5.46
C SER A 193 -9.88 22.37 -4.84
N MET A 194 -9.47 23.60 -5.18
CA MET A 194 -10.06 24.84 -4.64
C MET A 194 -11.54 25.10 -5.05
N ALA A 195 -12.21 24.17 -5.73
CA ALA A 195 -13.43 24.46 -6.49
C ALA A 195 -14.62 23.53 -6.19
N THR A 196 -14.74 22.97 -4.99
CA THR A 196 -15.98 22.23 -4.63
C THR A 196 -17.08 23.23 -4.27
N VAL A 197 -17.99 23.46 -5.23
CA VAL A 197 -19.07 24.45 -5.17
C VAL A 197 -20.27 23.85 -4.42
N MET A 198 -20.42 24.16 -3.13
CA MET A 198 -21.49 23.58 -2.29
C MET A 198 -22.21 24.61 -1.39
N GLY A 199 -22.23 25.90 -1.73
CA GLY A 199 -22.94 26.95 -0.96
C GLY A 199 -24.00 27.72 -1.75
N LYS A 200 -24.78 28.55 -1.05
CA LYS A 200 -25.77 29.45 -1.67
C LYS A 200 -25.08 30.33 -2.72
N GLN A 201 -25.68 30.42 -3.91
CA GLN A 201 -25.22 31.28 -5.02
C GLN A 201 -23.80 30.97 -5.54
N GLY A 202 -23.33 29.73 -5.42
CA GLY A 202 -22.05 29.31 -5.99
C GLY A 202 -20.82 29.74 -5.18
N ARG A 203 -21.00 30.20 -3.93
CA ARG A 203 -19.90 30.37 -2.98
C ARG A 203 -19.49 29.00 -2.43
N PRO A 204 -18.20 28.69 -2.30
CA PRO A 204 -17.75 27.51 -1.55
C PRO A 204 -18.34 27.54 -0.14
N THR A 205 -18.71 26.38 0.40
CA THR A 205 -18.96 26.26 1.84
C THR A 205 -17.61 26.45 2.51
N GLU A 206 -17.46 27.58 3.21
CA GLU A 206 -16.24 27.88 3.93
C GLU A 206 -16.14 26.93 5.12
N ILE A 207 -15.10 26.08 5.14
CA ILE A 207 -14.85 25.11 6.20
C ILE A 207 -13.80 25.70 7.12
N ASP A 208 -14.15 25.95 8.38
CA ASP A 208 -13.23 26.46 9.38
C ASP A 208 -12.52 25.27 10.06
N PHE A 209 -11.40 24.83 9.49
CA PHE A 209 -10.62 23.71 10.03
C PHE A 209 -10.05 23.94 11.45
N SER A 210 -10.16 25.15 12.01
CA SER A 210 -9.88 25.37 13.44
C SER A 210 -10.99 24.81 14.35
N LYS A 211 -12.21 24.67 13.83
CA LYS A 211 -13.39 24.18 14.55
C LYS A 211 -14.04 22.96 13.93
N GLU A 212 -13.69 22.62 12.69
CA GLU A 212 -14.37 21.60 11.90
C GLU A 212 -13.39 20.57 11.37
N LEU A 213 -13.91 19.39 11.07
CA LEU A 213 -13.23 18.35 10.31
C LEU A 213 -14.15 17.83 9.20
N VAL A 214 -13.55 17.24 8.18
CA VAL A 214 -14.27 16.67 7.04
C VAL A 214 -14.08 15.16 7.03
N LEU A 215 -15.20 14.44 6.99
CA LEU A 215 -15.23 13.02 6.63
C LEU A 215 -15.52 12.92 5.14
N ALA A 216 -14.65 12.26 4.39
CA ALA A 216 -14.79 12.11 2.96
C ALA A 216 -14.84 10.62 2.57
N VAL A 217 -15.83 10.26 1.77
CA VAL A 217 -15.90 8.94 1.14
C VAL A 217 -15.67 9.10 -0.35
N ILE A 218 -14.64 8.42 -0.89
CA ILE A 218 -14.23 8.55 -2.30
C ILE A 218 -14.09 7.18 -2.93
N LEU A 219 -15.07 6.79 -3.74
CA LEU A 219 -15.02 5.50 -4.42
C LEU A 219 -14.00 5.53 -5.58
N PRO A 220 -13.48 4.36 -5.99
CA PRO A 220 -12.67 4.25 -7.21
C PRO A 220 -13.41 4.78 -8.43
N GLU A 221 -12.64 5.12 -9.46
CA GLU A 221 -13.19 5.43 -10.78
C GLU A 221 -14.03 4.27 -11.33
N THR A 222 -15.17 4.60 -11.93
CA THR A 222 -16.14 3.64 -12.44
C THR A 222 -16.85 4.16 -13.67
N ASP A 223 -17.03 3.27 -14.66
CA ASP A 223 -17.87 3.46 -15.84
C ASP A 223 -19.30 2.94 -15.61
N PHE A 224 -19.70 2.70 -14.36
CA PHE A 224 -21.09 2.44 -13.95
C PHE A 224 -21.68 3.64 -13.23
N GLU A 225 -22.95 3.94 -13.48
CA GLU A 225 -23.71 4.95 -12.77
C GLU A 225 -23.70 4.63 -11.29
N THR A 226 -22.84 5.30 -10.52
CA THR A 226 -22.60 4.94 -9.12
C THR A 226 -22.86 6.17 -8.26
N SER A 227 -23.78 6.03 -7.33
CA SER A 227 -24.10 7.05 -6.35
C SER A 227 -23.67 6.59 -4.96
N VAL A 228 -23.06 7.51 -4.21
CA VAL A 228 -22.60 7.27 -2.85
C VAL A 228 -23.10 8.41 -1.98
N MET A 229 -23.73 8.09 -0.86
CA MET A 229 -24.41 9.10 -0.04
C MET A 229 -24.33 8.77 1.45
N PRO A 230 -24.20 9.80 2.32
CA PRO A 230 -24.28 9.60 3.76
C PRO A 230 -25.70 9.22 4.15
N VAL A 231 -25.84 8.24 5.04
CA VAL A 231 -27.12 7.79 5.60
C VAL A 231 -27.29 8.32 7.02
N SER A 232 -26.27 8.19 7.87
CA SER A 232 -26.32 8.76 9.22
C SER A 232 -24.93 8.98 9.80
N VAL A 233 -24.83 9.90 10.77
CA VAL A 233 -23.67 10.05 11.65
C VAL A 233 -24.13 9.80 13.07
N GLN A 234 -23.49 8.87 13.76
CA GLN A 234 -23.85 8.46 15.12
C GLN A 234 -22.68 8.70 16.06
N LYS A 235 -22.96 9.16 17.27
CA LYS A 235 -21.96 9.30 18.36
C LYS A 235 -22.23 8.24 19.41
N GLY A 236 -21.30 7.31 19.58
CA GLY A 236 -21.36 6.25 20.59
C GLY A 236 -21.06 6.77 22.00
N GLU A 237 -21.37 5.97 23.01
CA GLU A 237 -21.22 6.32 24.44
C GLU A 237 -19.76 6.66 24.85
N ASN A 238 -18.79 6.15 24.09
CA ASN A 238 -17.36 6.36 24.26
C ASN A 238 -16.80 7.52 23.41
N GLY A 239 -17.67 8.33 22.78
CA GLY A 239 -17.26 9.45 21.92
C GLY A 239 -16.82 9.05 20.51
N LYS A 240 -16.90 7.75 20.18
CA LYS A 240 -16.64 7.24 18.82
C LYS A 240 -17.71 7.74 17.86
N ILE A 241 -17.30 8.24 16.69
CA ILE A 241 -18.21 8.67 15.63
C ILE A 241 -18.30 7.57 14.56
N THR A 242 -19.51 7.20 14.17
CA THR A 242 -19.76 6.24 13.09
C THR A 242 -20.50 6.94 11.96
N LEU A 243 -19.86 7.07 10.80
CA LEU A 243 -20.46 7.53 9.56
C LEU A 243 -20.96 6.32 8.78
N ILE A 244 -22.28 6.20 8.67
CA ILE A 244 -22.95 5.18 7.87
C ILE A 244 -23.28 5.79 6.50
N TYR A 245 -22.94 5.09 5.43
CA TYR A 245 -23.19 5.51 4.06
C TYR A 245 -23.71 4.36 3.20
N GLN A 246 -24.32 4.69 2.07
CA GLN A 246 -24.84 3.72 1.12
C GLN A 246 -24.24 3.96 -0.25
N LYS A 247 -23.91 2.86 -0.94
CA LYS A 247 -23.51 2.85 -2.35
C LYS A 247 -24.59 2.19 -3.19
N VAL A 248 -25.01 2.86 -4.25
CA VAL A 248 -25.96 2.33 -5.24
C VAL A 248 -25.25 2.30 -6.59
N VAL A 249 -25.25 1.13 -7.24
CA VAL A 249 -24.65 0.92 -8.57
C VAL A 249 -25.77 0.63 -9.57
N GLY A 250 -25.84 1.45 -10.61
CA GLY A 250 -26.78 1.40 -11.71
C GLY A 250 -26.16 0.78 -12.96
N GLN A 251 -26.53 1.31 -14.13
CA GLN A 251 -26.12 0.75 -15.42
C GLN A 251 -24.75 1.26 -15.86
N LYS A 252 -24.16 0.57 -16.84
CA LYS A 252 -22.93 1.01 -17.50
C LYS A 252 -23.18 2.32 -18.27
N GLN A 253 -22.24 3.25 -18.18
CA GLN A 253 -22.27 4.58 -18.79
C GLN A 253 -21.06 4.80 -19.71
N SER A 254 -21.16 5.79 -20.60
CA SER A 254 -20.15 6.09 -21.63
C SER A 254 -18.96 6.91 -21.14
N TYR A 255 -18.94 7.27 -19.86
CA TYR A 255 -17.92 8.08 -19.23
C TYR A 255 -17.52 7.49 -17.89
N VAL A 256 -16.33 7.84 -17.42
CA VAL A 256 -15.81 7.47 -16.11
C VAL A 256 -16.16 8.55 -15.10
N SER A 257 -16.56 8.14 -13.91
CA SER A 257 -16.84 9.03 -12.78
C SER A 257 -16.08 8.55 -11.54
N LYS A 258 -15.82 9.47 -10.60
CA LYS A 258 -15.26 9.16 -9.28
C LYS A 258 -16.26 9.57 -8.19
N PRO A 259 -17.20 8.69 -7.83
CA PRO A 259 -18.27 9.02 -6.89
C PRO A 259 -17.68 9.37 -5.52
N SER A 260 -18.12 10.50 -4.95
CA SER A 260 -17.67 10.91 -3.62
C SER A 260 -18.72 11.75 -2.90
N PHE A 261 -18.62 11.77 -1.58
CA PHE A 261 -19.33 12.76 -0.74
C PHE A 261 -18.44 13.21 0.41
N ILE A 262 -18.79 14.35 1.00
CA ILE A 262 -18.18 14.86 2.21
C ILE A 262 -19.23 15.15 3.28
N VAL A 263 -18.86 14.99 4.55
CA VAL A 263 -19.63 15.41 5.73
C VAL A 263 -18.72 16.27 6.59
N VAL A 264 -19.19 17.47 6.92
CA VAL A 264 -18.47 18.40 7.81
C VAL A 264 -19.02 18.22 9.23
N LEU A 265 -18.13 18.06 10.20
CA LEU A 265 -18.46 17.89 11.62
C LEU A 265 -17.69 18.90 12.47
N GLU A 266 -18.27 19.31 13.60
CA GLU A 266 -17.54 20.07 14.61
C GLU A 266 -16.45 19.21 15.26
N ASN A 267 -15.27 19.79 15.44
CA ASN A 267 -14.06 19.16 15.94
C ASN A 267 -14.08 19.11 17.48
N GLU A 268 -15.05 18.39 18.06
CA GLU A 268 -15.19 18.17 19.51
C GLU A 268 -14.21 17.09 20.05
N ASP A 269 -12.90 17.23 19.83
CA ASP A 269 -11.89 16.24 20.24
C ASP A 269 -12.20 14.81 19.76
N ILE A 270 -12.79 14.68 18.56
CA ILE A 270 -13.13 13.40 17.96
C ILE A 270 -11.83 12.64 17.65
N LEU A 271 -11.53 11.59 18.42
CA LEU A 271 -10.30 10.79 18.26
C LEU A 271 -10.52 9.49 17.47
N ASP A 272 -11.76 8.98 17.41
CA ASP A 272 -12.09 7.69 16.83
C ASP A 272 -13.29 7.82 15.89
N ILE A 273 -13.07 7.51 14.60
CA ILE A 273 -14.07 7.61 13.53
C ILE A 273 -14.09 6.30 12.75
N GLU A 274 -15.28 5.76 12.56
CA GLU A 274 -15.54 4.56 11.77
C GLU A 274 -16.47 4.87 10.60
N PHE A 275 -16.20 4.23 9.47
CA PHE A 275 -17.01 4.33 8.25
C PHE A 275 -17.67 2.98 8.00
N VAL A 276 -18.99 2.96 7.81
CA VAL A 276 -19.78 1.75 7.60
C VAL A 276 -20.59 1.90 6.31
N GLU A 277 -20.33 1.02 5.34
CA GLU A 277 -21.17 0.88 4.14
C GLU A 277 -22.35 -0.05 4.45
N LEU A 278 -23.56 0.37 4.06
CA LEU A 278 -24.78 -0.46 4.10
C LEU A 278 -24.84 -1.44 2.93
#